data_AF-A0AAP2G992-F1
#
_entry.id   AF-A0AAP2G992-F1
#
_cell.length_a   1.000
_cell.length_b   1.000
_cell.length_c   1.000
_cell.angle_alpha   90.00
_cell.angle_beta   90.00
_cell.angle_gamma   90.00
#
_symmetry.space_group_name_H-M   'P 1'
#
loop_
_entity.id
_entity.type
_entity.pdbx_description
1 polymer ?
#
loop_
_entity_poly.entity_id
_entity_poly.type
_entity_poly.pdbx_seq_one_letter_code
_entity_poly.pdbx_strand_id
1 'polypeptide(L)'
;MKKFFAASALIVASLQAAPVLAQDGSHVRPSETYVGQWYTTEGGCSYSRAMAPGYGTMWVLIINPHHINRPVAKASCPTTL
;
A
#
# COMPACT_ATOMS: atom_id res chain seq x y z
N MET A 1 -42.17 -34.68 30.96
CA MET A 1 -41.09 -35.40 30.24
C MET A 1 -40.19 -34.36 29.56
N LYS A 2 -38.87 -34.48 29.78
CA LYS A 2 -37.70 -33.79 29.19
C LYS A 2 -37.84 -32.31 28.75
N LYS A 3 -37.23 -31.42 29.54
CA LYS A 3 -36.85 -30.05 29.16
C LYS A 3 -35.45 -30.10 28.53
N PHE A 4 -35.29 -29.63 27.29
CA PHE A 4 -33.99 -29.49 26.65
C PHE A 4 -33.37 -28.14 27.06
N PHE A 5 -32.19 -28.17 27.68
CA PHE A 5 -31.37 -26.99 27.91
C PHE A 5 -30.36 -26.89 26.76
N ALA A 6 -30.47 -25.84 25.94
CA ALA A 6 -29.46 -25.50 24.93
C ALA A 6 -28.48 -24.47 25.54
N ALA A 7 -27.23 -24.88 25.75
CA ALA A 7 -26.17 -23.98 26.17
C ALA A 7 -25.66 -23.20 24.95
N SER A 8 -25.77 -21.87 24.98
CA SER A 8 -25.20 -20.99 23.97
C SER A 8 -23.72 -20.77 24.27
N ALA A 9 -22.83 -21.22 23.37
CA ALA A 9 -21.41 -20.94 23.44
C ALA A 9 -21.13 -19.54 22.87
N LEU A 10 -20.72 -18.60 23.72
CA LEU A 10 -20.22 -17.29 23.31
C LEU A 10 -18.80 -17.43 22.78
N ILE A 11 -18.61 -17.24 21.48
CA ILE A 11 -17.29 -17.16 20.85
C ILE A 11 -16.75 -15.75 21.10
N VAL A 12 -15.72 -15.63 21.93
CA VAL A 12 -14.99 -14.38 22.14
C VAL A 12 -14.03 -14.19 20.98
N ALA A 13 -14.33 -13.26 20.07
CA ALA A 13 -13.42 -12.87 18.98
C ALA A 13 -12.39 -11.85 19.51
N SER A 14 -11.13 -12.27 19.63
CA SER A 14 -10.02 -11.41 20.00
C SER A 14 -9.62 -10.50 18.83
N LEU A 15 -9.84 -9.20 18.96
CA LEU A 15 -9.33 -8.20 18.01
C LEU A 15 -7.83 -8.03 18.22
N GLN A 16 -7.02 -8.59 17.33
CA GLN A 16 -5.58 -8.34 17.27
C GLN A 16 -5.35 -7.05 16.49
N ALA A 17 -4.83 -6.01 17.15
CA ALA A 17 -4.41 -4.80 16.48
C ALA A 17 -3.15 -5.10 15.64
N ALA A 18 -3.25 -4.99 14.32
CA ALA A 18 -2.09 -5.10 13.45
C ALA A 18 -1.17 -3.87 13.68
N PRO A 19 0.16 -4.05 13.71
CA PRO A 19 1.07 -2.92 13.77
C PRO A 19 0.97 -2.11 12.49
N VAL A 20 0.53 -0.86 12.60
CA VAL A 20 0.64 0.12 11.51
C VAL A 20 2.10 0.55 11.47
N LEU A 21 2.86 0.03 10.52
CA LEU A 21 4.18 0.58 10.22
C LEU A 21 3.97 2.03 9.79
N ALA A 22 4.54 2.98 10.54
CA ALA A 22 4.51 4.38 10.17
C ALA A 22 5.19 4.54 8.81
N GLN A 23 4.39 4.71 7.75
CA GLN A 23 4.95 5.21 6.49
C GLN A 23 5.41 6.63 6.74
N ASP A 24 6.71 6.88 6.55
CA ASP A 24 7.21 8.22 6.36
C ASP A 24 6.36 8.91 5.29
N GLY A 25 5.62 9.95 5.68
CA GLY A 25 4.66 10.64 4.83
C GLY A 25 5.27 11.22 3.55
N SER A 26 6.60 11.27 3.45
CA SER A 26 7.31 11.67 2.24
C SER A 26 7.19 10.65 1.09
N HIS A 27 6.74 9.42 1.35
CA HIS A 27 6.60 8.33 0.37
C HIS A 27 5.18 7.71 0.40
N VAL A 28 4.15 8.54 0.18
CA VAL A 28 2.75 8.09 0.18
C VAL A 28 2.31 7.69 -1.23
N ARG A 29 1.65 6.53 -1.34
CA ARG A 29 1.05 6.03 -2.59
C ARG A 29 -0.05 7.00 -3.09
N PRO A 30 -0.20 7.23 -4.41
CA PRO A 30 -1.30 8.04 -4.90
C PRO A 30 -2.66 7.39 -4.61
N SER A 31 -3.74 8.17 -4.72
CA SER A 31 -5.10 7.64 -4.59
C SER A 31 -5.38 6.55 -5.62
N GLU A 32 -6.30 5.63 -5.31
CA GLU A 32 -6.74 4.58 -6.25
C GLU A 32 -7.38 5.15 -7.53
N THR A 33 -7.88 6.40 -7.45
CA THR A 33 -8.44 7.13 -8.59
C THR A 33 -7.38 7.81 -9.47
N TYR A 34 -6.10 7.72 -9.11
CA TYR A 34 -5.01 8.29 -9.90
C TYR A 34 -4.86 7.54 -11.23
N VAL A 35 -4.86 8.29 -12.33
CA VAL A 35 -4.84 7.72 -13.71
C VAL A 35 -3.49 7.84 -14.41
N GLY A 36 -2.51 8.54 -13.83
CA GLY A 36 -1.20 8.74 -14.46
C GLY A 36 -0.35 7.48 -14.47
N GLN A 37 0.56 7.39 -15.44
CA GLN A 37 1.56 6.31 -15.54
C GLN A 37 2.73 6.50 -14.57
N TRP A 38 3.01 7.75 -14.19
CA TRP A 38 4.13 8.12 -13.34
C TRP A 38 3.65 8.96 -12.15
N TYR A 39 4.23 8.76 -10.97
CA TYR A 39 3.90 9.53 -9.78
C TYR A 39 5.16 9.90 -9.02
N THR A 40 5.27 11.16 -8.58
CA THR A 40 6.41 11.66 -7.79
C THR A 40 5.91 12.02 -6.39
N THR A 41 6.49 11.42 -5.36
CA THR A 41 6.12 11.70 -3.97
C THR A 41 6.71 13.05 -3.51
N GLU A 42 6.23 13.57 -2.38
CA GLU A 42 6.79 14.78 -1.75
C GLU A 42 8.29 14.64 -1.42
N GLY A 43 8.74 13.42 -1.10
CA GLY A 43 10.15 13.08 -0.91
C GLY A 43 11.02 13.15 -2.17
N GLY A 44 10.41 13.39 -3.35
CA GLY A 44 11.10 13.55 -4.63
C GLY A 44 11.42 12.25 -5.36
N CYS A 45 10.90 11.11 -4.89
CA CYS A 45 11.07 9.81 -5.53
C CYS A 45 9.97 9.60 -6.59
N SER A 46 10.34 9.11 -7.77
CA SER A 46 9.40 8.92 -8.89
C SER A 46 9.16 7.43 -9.18
N TYR A 47 7.91 7.06 -9.40
CA TYR A 47 7.45 5.68 -9.51
C TYR A 47 6.65 5.44 -10.78
N SER A 48 6.73 4.21 -11.28
CA SER A 48 5.98 3.70 -12.42
C SER A 48 4.78 2.89 -11.98
N ARG A 49 3.64 3.11 -12.65
CA ARG A 49 2.45 2.30 -12.45
C ARG A 49 2.63 0.95 -13.17
N ALA A 50 2.38 -0.13 -12.45
CA ALA A 50 2.26 -1.46 -13.04
C ALA A 50 0.99 -2.15 -12.50
N MET A 51 0.35 -2.95 -13.35
CA MET A 51 -0.83 -3.72 -13.00
C MET A 51 -0.89 -4.95 -13.89
N ALA A 52 -0.68 -6.13 -13.31
CA ALA A 52 -0.86 -7.39 -14.01
C ALA A 52 -2.32 -7.88 -13.88
N PRO A 53 -2.87 -8.61 -14.86
CA PRO A 53 -4.19 -9.22 -14.72
C PRO A 53 -4.29 -10.07 -13.45
N GLY A 54 -5.31 -9.83 -12.62
CA GLY A 54 -5.50 -10.53 -11.34
C GLY A 54 -4.73 -9.94 -10.14
N TYR A 55 -3.94 -8.88 -10.34
CA TYR A 55 -3.20 -8.20 -9.28
C TYR A 55 -3.64 -6.73 -9.14
N GLY A 56 -3.45 -6.16 -7.95
CA GLY A 56 -3.67 -4.73 -7.71
C GLY A 56 -2.66 -3.84 -8.44
N THR A 57 -2.95 -2.53 -8.50
CA THR A 57 -1.97 -1.54 -9.00
C THR A 57 -0.77 -1.47 -8.02
N MET A 58 0.43 -1.52 -8.56
CA MET A 58 1.69 -1.32 -7.84
C MET A 58 2.47 -0.13 -8.41
N TRP A 59 3.30 0.46 -7.56
CA TRP A 59 4.15 1.60 -7.90
C TRP A 59 5.60 1.24 -7.66
N VAL A 60 6.41 1.22 -8.72
CA VAL A 60 7.81 0.75 -8.67
C VAL A 60 8.77 1.90 -8.93
N LEU A 61 9.82 2.02 -8.12
CA LEU A 61 10.80 3.11 -8.22
C LEU A 61 11.44 3.17 -9.61
N ILE A 62 11.48 4.36 -10.19
CA ILE A 62 12.23 4.66 -11.40
C ILE A 62 13.60 5.19 -10.98
N ILE A 63 14.65 4.43 -11.23
CA ILE A 63 16.02 4.81 -10.84
C ILE A 63 16.50 6.05 -11.61
N ASN A 64 16.21 6.13 -12.91
CA ASN A 64 16.65 7.24 -13.76
C ASN A 64 15.50 7.86 -14.58
N PRO A 65 14.68 8.73 -13.96
CA PRO A 65 13.45 9.25 -14.56
C PRO A 65 13.66 10.49 -15.46
N HIS A 66 14.77 10.59 -16.19
CA HIS A 66 15.02 11.74 -17.08
C HIS A 66 13.94 11.94 -18.15
N HIS A 67 13.32 10.87 -18.66
CA HIS A 67 12.24 10.94 -19.66
C HIS A 67 10.95 11.59 -19.13
N ILE A 68 10.82 11.80 -17.82
CA ILE A 68 9.73 12.56 -17.17
C ILE A 68 10.22 13.85 -16.50
N ASN A 69 11.42 14.34 -16.86
CA ASN A 69 12.03 15.55 -16.31
C ASN A 69 12.20 15.54 -14.78
N ARG A 70 12.57 14.37 -14.22
CA ARG A 70 12.85 14.21 -12.79
C ARG A 70 14.32 13.82 -12.55
N PRO A 71 14.88 14.16 -11.37
CA PRO A 71 16.26 13.79 -11.03
C PRO A 71 16.37 12.28 -10.78
N VAL A 72 17.62 11.77 -10.81
CA VAL A 72 17.96 10.39 -10.43
C VAL A 72 17.47 10.10 -9.01
N ALA A 73 16.98 8.88 -8.78
CA ALA A 73 16.50 8.45 -7.47
C ALA A 73 17.60 8.52 -6.40
N LYS A 74 17.24 8.97 -5.20
CA LYS A 74 18.13 8.97 -4.02
C LYS A 74 18.20 7.57 -3.42
N ALA A 75 19.28 7.28 -2.71
CA ALA A 75 19.43 6.02 -1.95
C ALA A 75 18.34 5.80 -0.89
N SER A 76 17.71 6.89 -0.42
CA SER A 76 16.61 6.84 0.55
C SER A 76 15.26 6.46 -0.06
N CYS A 77 15.14 6.40 -1.39
CA CYS A 77 13.87 6.11 -2.05
C CYS A 77 13.50 4.62 -1.85
N PRO A 78 12.32 4.32 -1.30
CA PRO A 78 11.80 2.95 -1.27
C PRO A 78 11.65 2.41 -2.69
N THR A 79 11.89 1.10 -2.87
CA THR A 79 11.75 0.42 -4.17
C THR A 79 10.30 0.35 -4.64
N THR A 80 9.33 0.40 -3.73
CA THR A 80 7.89 0.39 -4.01
C THR A 80 7.10 1.30 -3.06
N LEU A 81 5.92 1.75 -3.48
CA LEU A 81 4.90 2.39 -2.63
C LEU A 81 3.69 1.49 -2.39
#